data_AF-A0A2R6N229-F1
#
_entry.id   AF-A0A2R6N229-F1
#
_cell.length_a   1.000
_cell.length_b   1.000
_cell.length_c   1.000
_cell.angle_alpha   90.00
_cell.angle_beta   90.00
_cell.angle_gamma   90.00
#
_symmetry.space_group_name_H-M   'P 1'
#
loop_
_entity.id
_entity.type
_entity.pdbx_description
1 polymer ?
#
loop_
_entity_poly.entity_id
_entity_poly.type
_entity_poly.pdbx_seq_one_letter_code
_entity_poly.pdbx_strand_id
1 'polypeptide(L)'
;MAPTGVGARIDAVVARYFDGPVPEPEGLPRYVTPLPQWLENLGLRLAWPVVVVNILGTAFGFWFYAGRPLEAQPPLVEGQLGAAPLAAYPLIPDSPAATLFIALSLAAWRLEWDAEWLHTLAFFGCIKLGFWTPYVQLFLNGPEGLAAWLYWFLVLSHLAMVVEAFLIHRYADFSVRAVAVATAWYGLNDVVDYFWPVLEGPHHTVLRAEYVDGAIDHAVAAHDLAAACAVVLTVGAVFLALATRVEKLRARRDDASDG
;
A
#
# COMPACT_ATOMS: atom_id res chain seq x y z
N MET A 1 35.27 -6.84 4.91
CA MET A 1 34.70 -8.19 5.12
C MET A 1 33.83 -8.51 3.92
N ALA A 2 33.95 -9.69 3.29
CA ALA A 2 33.12 -10.04 2.14
C ALA A 2 31.65 -10.21 2.58
N PRO A 3 30.65 -9.76 1.80
CA PRO A 3 29.24 -9.91 2.16
C PRO A 3 28.87 -11.38 2.35
N THR A 4 28.46 -11.74 3.57
CA THR A 4 28.10 -13.11 3.95
C THR A 4 26.64 -13.38 3.58
N GLY A 5 26.42 -13.88 2.37
CA GLY A 5 25.10 -14.34 1.89
C GLY A 5 24.77 -13.85 0.47
N VAL A 6 23.92 -14.58 -0.25
CA VAL A 6 23.52 -14.23 -1.63
C VAL A 6 22.85 -12.85 -1.69
N GLY A 7 21.94 -12.55 -0.75
CA GLY A 7 21.27 -11.25 -0.68
C GLY A 7 22.24 -10.08 -0.45
N ALA A 8 23.23 -10.25 0.44
CA ALA A 8 24.25 -9.24 0.68
C ALA A 8 25.18 -9.03 -0.54
N ARG A 9 25.40 -10.06 -1.36
CA ARG A 9 26.11 -9.91 -2.64
C ARG A 9 25.30 -9.12 -3.67
N ILE A 10 23.98 -9.33 -3.71
CA ILE A 10 23.08 -8.56 -4.60
C ILE A 10 23.10 -7.09 -4.21
N ASP A 11 22.86 -6.77 -2.93
CA ASP A 11 22.94 -5.40 -2.41
C ASP A 11 24.31 -4.77 -2.74
N ALA A 12 25.41 -5.48 -2.50
CA ALA A 12 26.75 -5.00 -2.82
C ALA A 12 27.00 -4.74 -4.31
N VAL A 13 26.34 -5.48 -5.22
CA VAL A 13 26.42 -5.21 -6.67
C VAL A 13 25.61 -3.98 -7.02
N VAL A 14 24.38 -3.87 -6.52
CA VAL A 14 23.51 -2.71 -6.77
C VAL A 14 24.11 -1.44 -6.21
N ALA A 15 24.75 -1.51 -5.05
CA ALA A 15 25.47 -0.41 -4.42
C ALA A 15 26.59 0.20 -5.30
N ARG A 16 27.10 -0.54 -6.29
CA ARG A 16 28.10 -0.02 -7.25
C ARG A 16 27.49 0.92 -8.29
N TYR A 17 26.19 0.80 -8.53
CA TYR A 17 25.47 1.57 -9.56
C TYR A 17 24.49 2.58 -8.94
N PHE A 18 23.99 2.28 -7.73
CA PHE A 18 23.09 3.10 -6.93
C PHE A 18 23.71 3.30 -5.54
N ASP A 19 24.63 4.27 -5.48
CA ASP A 19 25.48 4.56 -4.32
C ASP A 19 24.88 5.61 -3.37
N GLY A 20 23.66 6.08 -3.64
CA GLY A 20 22.96 7.03 -2.78
C GLY A 20 22.86 6.53 -1.32
N PRO A 21 22.98 7.42 -0.33
CA PRO A 21 22.98 7.04 1.08
C PRO A 21 21.67 6.35 1.46
N VAL A 22 21.79 5.38 2.37
CA VAL A 22 20.69 4.63 2.98
C VAL A 22 20.77 4.87 4.48
N PRO A 23 19.64 5.11 5.19
CA PRO A 23 19.66 5.27 6.65
C PRO A 23 20.26 4.05 7.32
N GLU A 24 20.95 4.22 8.45
CA GLU A 24 21.47 3.09 9.21
C GLU A 24 20.33 2.28 9.87
N PRO A 25 20.49 0.97 10.08
CA PRO A 25 19.50 0.17 10.78
C PRO A 25 19.43 0.57 12.25
N GLU A 26 18.22 0.76 12.76
CA GLU A 26 17.97 1.05 14.18
C GLU A 26 17.98 -0.21 15.06
N GLY A 27 18.26 -1.39 14.51
CA GLY A 27 18.36 -2.64 15.29
C GLY A 27 17.03 -3.14 15.88
N LEU A 28 15.89 -2.71 15.33
CA LEU A 28 14.57 -3.01 15.86
C LEU A 28 14.23 -4.52 15.83
N PRO A 29 13.29 -4.98 16.69
CA PRO A 29 12.85 -6.37 16.68
C PRO A 29 12.17 -6.80 15.36
N ARG A 30 12.38 -8.07 14.96
CA ARG A 30 11.84 -8.62 13.69
C ARG A 30 10.33 -8.53 13.51
N TYR A 31 9.55 -8.40 14.58
CA TYR A 31 8.10 -8.34 14.47
C TYR A 31 7.59 -6.99 13.92
N VAL A 32 8.42 -5.93 13.99
CA VAL A 32 8.17 -4.62 13.35
C VAL A 32 9.04 -4.41 12.10
N THR A 33 10.18 -5.09 12.01
CA THR A 33 11.09 -5.07 10.85
C THR A 33 11.31 -6.49 10.31
N PRO A 34 10.31 -7.08 9.64
CA PRO A 34 10.37 -8.49 9.22
C PRO A 34 11.31 -8.73 8.04
N LEU A 35 11.66 -7.69 7.29
CA LEU A 35 12.54 -7.82 6.14
C LEU A 35 14.00 -8.00 6.58
N PRO A 36 14.79 -8.81 5.86
CA PRO A 36 16.22 -8.84 6.09
C PRO A 36 16.85 -7.51 5.63
N GLN A 37 17.83 -7.01 6.38
CA GLN A 37 18.48 -5.72 6.12
C GLN A 37 18.96 -5.52 4.68
N TRP A 38 19.49 -6.55 4.01
CA TRP A 38 19.95 -6.43 2.62
C TRP A 38 18.82 -6.07 1.66
N LEU A 39 17.58 -6.51 1.94
CA LEU A 39 16.42 -6.22 1.12
C LEU A 39 15.92 -4.80 1.38
N GLU A 40 15.97 -4.34 2.64
CA GLU A 40 15.69 -2.95 2.99
C GLU A 40 16.67 -2.01 2.27
N ASN A 41 17.97 -2.30 2.36
CA ASN A 41 19.01 -1.55 1.66
C ASN A 41 18.79 -1.53 0.16
N LEU A 42 18.51 -2.69 -0.44
CA LEU A 42 18.25 -2.82 -1.87
C LEU A 42 17.07 -1.94 -2.31
N GLY A 43 15.94 -2.02 -1.60
CA GLY A 43 14.75 -1.23 -1.89
C GLY A 43 15.02 0.27 -1.79
N LEU A 44 15.71 0.71 -0.73
CA LEU A 44 16.04 2.11 -0.53
C LEU A 44 17.06 2.64 -1.53
N ARG A 45 18.06 1.84 -1.94
CA ARG A 45 18.97 2.19 -3.06
C ARG A 45 18.23 2.36 -4.38
N LEU A 46 17.24 1.51 -4.61
CA LEU A 46 16.40 1.53 -5.81
C LEU A 46 15.16 2.45 -5.68
N ALA A 47 15.17 3.40 -4.74
CA ALA A 47 14.02 4.25 -4.47
C ALA A 47 13.47 4.95 -5.73
N TRP A 48 14.31 5.58 -6.56
CA TRP A 48 13.83 6.22 -7.79
C TRP A 48 13.19 5.25 -8.80
N PRO A 49 13.80 4.08 -9.12
CA PRO A 49 13.11 3.02 -9.84
C PRO A 49 11.76 2.61 -9.21
N VAL A 50 11.72 2.40 -7.90
CA VAL A 50 10.48 2.02 -7.18
C VAL A 50 9.41 3.12 -7.27
N VAL A 51 9.80 4.38 -7.17
CA VAL A 51 8.92 5.55 -7.38
C VAL A 51 8.31 5.52 -8.77
N VAL A 52 9.11 5.34 -9.82
CA VAL A 52 8.62 5.28 -11.20
C VAL A 52 7.64 4.11 -11.39
N VAL A 53 7.98 2.93 -10.88
CA VAL A 53 7.11 1.74 -10.97
C VAL A 53 5.78 1.99 -10.27
N ASN A 54 5.77 2.62 -9.09
CA ASN A 54 4.55 2.94 -8.36
C ASN A 54 3.72 4.05 -9.02
N ILE A 55 4.34 5.04 -9.68
CA ILE A 55 3.62 6.02 -10.50
C ILE A 55 2.94 5.33 -11.70
N LEU A 56 3.65 4.41 -12.37
CA LEU A 56 3.06 3.61 -13.45
C LEU A 56 1.94 2.69 -12.93
N GLY A 57 2.12 2.09 -11.75
CA GLY A 57 1.08 1.32 -11.06
C GLY A 57 -0.15 2.17 -10.72
N THR A 58 0.06 3.40 -10.27
CA THR A 58 -1.01 4.39 -10.02
C THR A 58 -1.79 4.66 -11.31
N ALA A 59 -1.09 5.01 -12.40
CA ALA A 59 -1.73 5.27 -13.68
C ALA A 59 -2.48 4.04 -14.22
N PHE A 60 -1.88 2.85 -14.12
CA PHE A 60 -2.53 1.59 -14.46
C PHE A 60 -3.79 1.35 -13.62
N GLY A 61 -3.73 1.64 -12.33
CA GLY A 61 -4.85 1.53 -11.41
C GLY A 61 -6.01 2.45 -11.82
N PHE A 62 -5.76 3.72 -12.09
CA PHE A 62 -6.80 4.62 -12.63
C PHE A 62 -7.38 4.12 -13.96
N TRP A 63 -6.55 3.60 -14.87
CA TRP A 63 -7.01 2.98 -16.11
C TRP A 63 -7.91 1.75 -15.86
N PHE A 64 -7.57 0.93 -14.85
CA PHE A 64 -8.37 -0.22 -14.47
C PHE A 64 -9.76 0.20 -13.97
N TYR A 65 -9.84 1.22 -13.09
CA TYR A 65 -11.10 1.73 -12.55
C TYR A 65 -11.93 2.51 -13.57
N ALA A 66 -11.29 3.10 -14.58
CA ALA A 66 -11.93 3.76 -15.72
C ALA A 66 -12.54 2.78 -16.75
N GLY A 67 -12.59 1.47 -16.46
CA GLY A 67 -13.18 0.47 -17.34
C GLY A 67 -12.22 -0.19 -18.32
N ARG A 68 -10.90 0.04 -18.19
CA ARG A 68 -9.85 -0.53 -19.07
C ARG A 68 -10.03 -0.14 -20.54
N PRO A 69 -10.24 1.15 -20.88
CA PRO A 69 -10.43 1.56 -22.26
C PRO A 69 -9.22 1.14 -23.11
N LEU A 70 -9.49 0.43 -24.21
CA LEU A 70 -8.47 0.01 -25.19
C LEU A 70 -8.44 0.94 -26.42
N GLU A 71 -9.49 1.73 -26.61
CA GLU A 71 -9.65 2.66 -27.71
C GLU A 71 -9.63 4.10 -27.18
N ALA A 72 -9.11 5.04 -27.98
CA ALA A 72 -9.03 6.46 -27.63
C ALA A 72 -10.31 7.24 -27.99
N GLN A 73 -11.40 6.55 -28.30
CA GLN A 73 -12.68 7.18 -28.61
C GLN A 73 -13.54 7.32 -27.35
N PRO A 74 -14.27 8.43 -27.16
CA PRO A 74 -15.15 8.59 -26.01
C PRO A 74 -16.26 7.53 -25.93
N PRO A 75 -16.72 7.18 -24.71
CA PRO A 75 -16.24 7.71 -23.43
C PRO A 75 -14.89 7.10 -23.00
N LEU A 76 -13.96 7.97 -22.58
CA LEU A 76 -12.62 7.55 -22.10
C LEU A 76 -12.61 7.10 -20.64
N VAL A 77 -13.67 7.44 -19.90
CA VAL A 77 -13.83 7.10 -18.48
C VAL A 77 -15.16 6.38 -18.36
N GLU A 78 -15.07 5.08 -18.12
CA GLU A 78 -16.18 4.17 -17.89
C GLU A 78 -16.01 3.50 -16.52
N GLY A 79 -16.65 2.35 -16.31
CA GLY A 79 -16.50 1.56 -15.10
C GLY A 79 -16.88 2.32 -13.83
N GLN A 80 -16.09 2.16 -12.78
CA GLN A 80 -16.37 2.76 -11.48
C GLN A 80 -16.24 4.28 -11.51
N LEU A 81 -15.21 4.81 -12.20
CA LEU A 81 -15.02 6.25 -12.30
C LEU A 81 -16.09 6.91 -13.16
N GLY A 82 -16.51 6.27 -14.25
CA GLY A 82 -17.57 6.79 -15.12
C GLY A 82 -18.95 6.77 -14.48
N ALA A 83 -19.19 5.86 -13.53
CA ALA A 83 -20.45 5.76 -12.79
C ALA A 83 -20.50 6.66 -11.54
N ALA A 84 -19.36 7.20 -11.10
CA ALA A 84 -19.27 7.98 -9.87
C ALA A 84 -19.30 9.50 -10.11
N PRO A 85 -19.88 10.28 -9.18
CA PRO A 85 -19.72 11.73 -9.20
C PRO A 85 -18.25 12.11 -8.95
N LEU A 86 -17.79 13.20 -9.56
CA LEU A 86 -16.40 13.68 -9.43
C LEU A 86 -15.97 13.88 -7.97
N ALA A 87 -16.89 14.25 -7.08
CA ALA A 87 -16.61 14.43 -5.66
C ALA A 87 -16.24 13.11 -4.94
N ALA A 88 -16.64 11.95 -5.47
CA ALA A 88 -16.31 10.64 -4.90
C ALA A 88 -14.93 10.13 -5.36
N TYR A 89 -14.29 10.76 -6.36
CA TYR A 89 -13.02 10.30 -6.92
C TYR A 89 -11.87 10.18 -5.90
N PRO A 90 -11.77 10.98 -4.83
CA PRO A 90 -10.75 10.76 -3.80
C PRO A 90 -10.97 9.50 -2.95
N LEU A 91 -12.20 8.97 -2.93
CA LEU A 91 -12.61 7.86 -2.06
C LEU A 91 -12.67 6.51 -2.80
N ILE A 92 -12.70 6.53 -4.13
CA ILE A 92 -12.93 5.33 -4.97
C ILE A 92 -11.66 4.54 -5.31
N PRO A 93 -10.59 5.16 -5.83
CA PRO A 93 -9.42 4.43 -6.28
C PRO A 93 -8.52 4.12 -5.08
N ASP A 94 -8.80 2.99 -4.43
CA ASP A 94 -8.08 2.44 -3.28
C ASP A 94 -6.58 2.27 -3.56
N SER A 95 -6.20 1.16 -4.23
CA SER A 95 -4.80 0.84 -4.49
C SER A 95 -4.07 1.85 -5.38
N PRO A 96 -4.70 2.55 -6.35
CA PRO A 96 -4.03 3.64 -7.06
C PRO A 96 -3.61 4.78 -6.14
N ALA A 97 -4.43 5.16 -5.14
CA ALA A 97 -4.05 6.17 -4.16
C ALA A 97 -2.90 5.67 -3.26
N ALA A 98 -2.92 4.40 -2.83
CA ALA A 98 -1.85 3.83 -2.02
C ALA A 98 -0.51 3.74 -2.78
N THR A 99 -0.52 3.32 -4.05
CA THR A 99 0.71 3.32 -4.88
C THR A 99 1.24 4.75 -5.09
N LEU A 100 0.35 5.73 -5.20
CA LEU A 100 0.76 7.14 -5.26
C LEU A 100 1.40 7.58 -3.94
N PHE A 101 0.81 7.22 -2.80
CA PHE A 101 1.38 7.58 -1.50
C PHE A 101 2.76 6.97 -1.26
N ILE A 102 3.01 5.71 -1.61
CA ILE A 102 4.35 5.12 -1.46
C ILE A 102 5.36 5.75 -2.43
N ALA A 103 4.96 6.06 -3.68
CA ALA A 103 5.80 6.79 -4.61
C ALA A 103 6.19 8.17 -4.06
N LEU A 104 5.21 8.94 -3.58
CA LEU A 104 5.44 10.25 -3.00
C LEU A 104 6.22 10.17 -1.69
N SER A 105 6.01 9.14 -0.87
CA SER A 105 6.74 8.90 0.38
C SER A 105 8.23 8.67 0.12
N LEU A 106 8.57 7.75 -0.80
CA LEU A 106 9.96 7.47 -1.16
C LEU A 106 10.64 8.67 -1.83
N ALA A 107 9.91 9.42 -2.67
CA ALA A 107 10.40 10.64 -3.28
C ALA A 107 10.66 11.74 -2.23
N ALA A 108 9.69 11.98 -1.34
CA ALA A 108 9.82 12.95 -0.24
C ALA A 108 11.02 12.61 0.65
N TRP A 109 11.19 11.34 1.02
CA TRP A 109 12.37 10.89 1.76
C TRP A 109 13.67 11.15 1.01
N ARG A 110 13.75 10.80 -0.28
CA ARG A 110 14.95 11.04 -1.11
C ARG A 110 15.25 12.52 -1.35
N LEU A 111 14.25 13.38 -1.25
CA LEU A 111 14.37 14.84 -1.36
C LEU A 111 14.52 15.52 0.01
N GLU A 112 14.67 14.74 1.08
CA GLU A 112 14.85 15.22 2.47
C GLU A 112 13.67 16.09 2.96
N TRP A 113 12.47 15.82 2.48
CA TRP A 113 11.25 16.48 2.94
C TRP A 113 10.72 15.80 4.20
N ASP A 114 10.41 16.62 5.22
CA ASP A 114 9.69 16.16 6.41
C ASP A 114 8.21 15.97 6.08
N ALA A 115 7.84 14.74 5.71
CA ALA A 115 6.51 14.36 5.28
C ALA A 115 5.96 13.18 6.10
N GLU A 116 6.11 13.24 7.41
CA GLU A 116 5.76 12.15 8.34
C GLU A 116 4.33 11.59 8.18
N TRP A 117 3.35 12.47 7.91
CA TRP A 117 1.96 12.07 7.66
C TRP A 117 1.83 11.27 6.35
N LEU A 118 2.58 11.64 5.31
CA LEU A 118 2.60 10.97 4.02
C LEU A 118 3.27 9.60 4.14
N HIS A 119 4.40 9.51 4.86
CA HIS A 119 5.07 8.24 5.11
C HIS A 119 4.15 7.26 5.85
N THR A 120 3.39 7.76 6.82
CA THR A 120 2.44 6.93 7.57
C THR A 120 1.23 6.53 6.71
N LEU A 121 0.71 7.42 5.85
CA LEU A 121 -0.34 7.07 4.88
C LEU A 121 0.11 6.00 3.88
N ALA A 122 1.35 6.10 3.39
CA ALA A 122 1.95 5.11 2.51
C ALA A 122 2.07 3.75 3.21
N PHE A 123 2.54 3.73 4.46
CA PHE A 123 2.66 2.51 5.24
C PHE A 123 1.32 1.81 5.41
N PHE A 124 0.28 2.55 5.79
CA PHE A 124 -1.07 2.01 5.95
C PHE A 124 -1.61 1.48 4.63
N GLY A 125 -1.49 2.24 3.54
CA GLY A 125 -2.00 1.83 2.23
C GLY A 125 -1.32 0.57 1.71
N CYS A 126 0.00 0.51 1.81
CA CYS A 126 0.79 -0.64 1.41
C CYS A 126 0.44 -1.90 2.21
N ILE A 127 0.27 -1.81 3.53
CA ILE A 127 -0.14 -2.97 4.34
C ILE A 127 -1.60 -3.35 4.05
N LYS A 128 -2.52 -2.40 4.14
CA LYS A 128 -3.96 -2.64 4.04
C LYS A 128 -4.32 -3.16 2.65
N LEU A 129 -4.06 -2.38 1.62
CA LEU A 129 -4.49 -2.72 0.26
C LEU A 129 -3.59 -3.78 -0.36
N GLY A 130 -2.33 -3.84 0.07
CA GLY A 130 -1.39 -4.88 -0.32
C GLY A 130 -1.79 -6.28 0.13
N PHE A 131 -2.44 -6.44 1.28
CA PHE A 131 -3.00 -7.72 1.73
C PHE A 131 -4.47 -7.93 1.34
N TRP A 132 -5.28 -6.87 1.35
CA TRP A 132 -6.70 -6.96 1.04
C TRP A 132 -6.94 -7.45 -0.39
N THR A 133 -6.21 -6.91 -1.37
CA THR A 133 -6.41 -7.30 -2.78
C THR A 133 -6.09 -8.78 -3.03
N PRO A 134 -4.93 -9.32 -2.61
CA PRO A 134 -4.68 -10.76 -2.67
C PRO A 134 -5.72 -11.59 -1.93
N TYR A 135 -6.18 -11.14 -0.76
CA TYR A 135 -7.22 -11.85 -0.03
C TYR A 135 -8.50 -11.97 -0.86
N VAL A 136 -8.98 -10.85 -1.39
CA VAL A 136 -10.19 -10.80 -2.23
C VAL A 136 -10.03 -11.64 -3.49
N GLN A 137 -8.91 -11.54 -4.20
CA GLN A 137 -8.73 -12.30 -5.45
C GLN A 137 -8.62 -13.81 -5.19
N LEU A 138 -7.86 -14.22 -4.16
CA LEU A 138 -7.58 -15.63 -3.89
C LEU A 138 -8.73 -16.36 -3.18
N PHE A 139 -9.48 -15.66 -2.31
CA PHE A 139 -10.46 -16.29 -1.42
C PHE A 139 -11.92 -15.91 -1.68
N LEU A 140 -12.20 -14.79 -2.35
CA LEU A 140 -13.58 -14.35 -2.61
C LEU A 140 -13.94 -14.39 -4.09
N ASN A 141 -13.18 -13.74 -4.95
CA ASN A 141 -13.53 -13.58 -6.36
C ASN A 141 -13.16 -14.78 -7.23
N GLY A 142 -11.98 -15.37 -7.03
CA GLY A 142 -11.40 -16.31 -7.98
C GLY A 142 -10.91 -15.65 -9.28
N PRO A 143 -10.28 -16.44 -10.18
CA PRO A 143 -9.69 -15.95 -11.43
C PRO A 143 -10.73 -15.66 -12.54
N GLU A 144 -11.99 -16.07 -12.38
CA GLU A 144 -13.03 -15.93 -13.40
C GLU A 144 -13.25 -14.46 -13.80
N GLY A 145 -13.46 -14.23 -15.11
CA GLY A 145 -13.72 -12.90 -15.66
C GLY A 145 -12.49 -11.99 -15.83
N LEU A 146 -11.29 -12.45 -15.48
CA LEU A 146 -10.03 -11.74 -15.71
C LEU A 146 -9.07 -12.54 -16.61
N ALA A 147 -8.31 -11.83 -17.43
CA ALA A 147 -7.16 -12.43 -18.10
C ALA A 147 -6.14 -12.90 -17.05
N ALA A 148 -5.56 -14.08 -17.24
CA ALA A 148 -4.67 -14.70 -16.25
C ALA A 148 -3.48 -13.81 -15.83
N TRP A 149 -2.90 -13.07 -16.77
CA TRP A 149 -1.80 -12.15 -16.48
C TRP A 149 -2.26 -11.00 -15.57
N LEU A 150 -3.49 -10.50 -15.76
CA LEU A 150 -4.05 -9.40 -14.98
C LEU A 150 -4.41 -9.87 -13.57
N TYR A 151 -4.97 -11.07 -13.44
CA TYR A 151 -5.23 -11.70 -12.14
C TYR A 151 -3.94 -11.83 -11.31
N TRP A 152 -2.89 -12.43 -11.88
CA TRP A 152 -1.61 -12.56 -11.18
C TRP A 152 -0.89 -11.24 -10.96
N PHE A 153 -1.02 -10.30 -11.90
CA PHE A 153 -0.51 -8.94 -11.71
C PHE A 153 -1.14 -8.31 -10.46
N LEU A 154 -2.47 -8.37 -10.31
CA LEU A 154 -3.17 -7.83 -9.14
C LEU A 154 -2.67 -8.49 -7.84
N VAL A 155 -2.54 -9.82 -7.81
CA VAL A 155 -2.07 -10.51 -6.60
C VAL A 155 -0.61 -10.12 -6.28
N LEU A 156 0.30 -10.25 -7.24
CA LEU A 156 1.74 -10.12 -6.99
C LEU A 156 2.16 -8.66 -6.77
N SER A 157 1.58 -7.70 -7.49
CA SER A 157 1.90 -6.28 -7.30
C SER A 157 1.47 -5.77 -5.92
N HIS A 158 0.32 -6.23 -5.41
CA HIS A 158 -0.14 -5.86 -4.09
C HIS A 158 0.69 -6.51 -2.97
N LEU A 159 1.13 -7.76 -3.15
CA LEU A 159 2.11 -8.36 -2.23
C LEU A 159 3.46 -7.61 -2.25
N ALA A 160 3.86 -7.05 -3.39
CA ALA A 160 5.04 -6.19 -3.45
C ALA A 160 4.84 -4.88 -2.65
N MET A 161 3.64 -4.28 -2.66
CA MET A 161 3.33 -3.13 -1.81
C MET A 161 3.56 -3.44 -0.32
N VAL A 162 3.17 -4.63 0.16
CA VAL A 162 3.43 -5.05 1.55
C VAL A 162 4.94 -5.04 1.85
N VAL A 163 5.78 -5.50 0.92
CA VAL A 163 7.24 -5.46 1.06
C VAL A 163 7.73 -4.01 1.13
N GLU A 164 7.20 -3.12 0.28
CA GLU A 164 7.55 -1.70 0.28
C GLU A 164 7.16 -0.99 1.59
N ALA A 165 6.07 -1.39 2.25
CA ALA A 165 5.66 -0.84 3.54
C ALA A 165 6.78 -0.93 4.57
N PHE A 166 7.48 -2.07 4.61
CA PHE A 166 8.57 -2.32 5.55
C PHE A 166 9.89 -1.66 5.13
N LEU A 167 9.92 -0.81 4.10
CA LEU A 167 11.02 0.13 3.87
C LEU A 167 10.83 1.41 4.67
N ILE A 168 9.58 1.79 4.99
CA ILE A 168 9.22 3.11 5.54
C ILE A 168 9.79 3.30 6.96
N HIS A 169 9.87 2.25 7.77
CA HIS A 169 10.38 2.37 9.15
C HIS A 169 11.79 2.94 9.24
N ARG A 170 12.59 2.77 8.18
CA ARG A 170 13.97 3.26 8.06
C ARG A 170 14.08 4.78 8.01
N TYR A 171 12.99 5.48 7.69
CA TYR A 171 13.00 6.93 7.51
C TYR A 171 11.80 7.66 8.12
N ALA A 172 10.76 6.94 8.58
CA ALA A 172 9.59 7.53 9.24
C ALA A 172 9.57 7.24 10.74
N ASP A 173 9.04 8.17 11.53
CA ASP A 173 8.98 8.09 13.00
C ASP A 173 7.63 7.59 13.55
N PHE A 174 6.67 7.35 12.65
CA PHE A 174 5.28 7.00 12.94
C PHE A 174 4.63 7.86 14.04
N SER A 175 4.83 9.18 14.01
CA SER A 175 4.28 10.11 15.00
C SER A 175 2.79 9.86 15.26
N VAL A 176 2.36 9.97 16.52
CA VAL A 176 0.96 9.70 16.89
C VAL A 176 -0.01 10.55 16.07
N ARG A 177 0.38 11.78 15.71
CA ARG A 177 -0.41 12.66 14.83
C ARG A 177 -0.52 12.10 13.41
N ALA A 178 0.59 11.63 12.84
CA ALA A 178 0.58 11.00 11.52
C ALA A 178 -0.22 9.69 11.50
N VAL A 179 -0.08 8.86 12.54
CA VAL A 179 -0.89 7.66 12.72
C VAL A 179 -2.37 8.01 12.83
N ALA A 180 -2.74 9.07 13.57
CA ALA A 180 -4.12 9.52 13.66
C ALA A 180 -4.68 9.96 12.29
N VAL A 181 -3.90 10.70 11.49
CA VAL A 181 -4.29 11.09 10.13
C VAL A 181 -4.50 9.86 9.24
N ALA A 182 -3.57 8.91 9.24
CA ALA A 182 -3.71 7.69 8.44
C ALA A 182 -4.88 6.81 8.90
N THR A 183 -5.09 6.72 10.21
CA THR A 183 -6.25 6.01 10.79
C THR A 183 -7.56 6.65 10.37
N ALA A 184 -7.65 7.98 10.41
CA ALA A 184 -8.84 8.70 9.96
C ALA A 184 -9.10 8.49 8.46
N TRP A 185 -8.05 8.54 7.63
CA TRP A 185 -8.16 8.33 6.18
C TRP A 185 -8.65 6.91 5.85
N TYR A 186 -7.94 5.88 6.30
CA TYR A 186 -8.30 4.49 5.97
C TYR A 186 -9.52 3.98 6.74
N GLY A 187 -9.80 4.54 7.92
CA GLY A 187 -11.04 4.28 8.64
C GLY A 187 -12.25 4.91 7.94
N LEU A 188 -12.11 6.11 7.37
CA LEU A 188 -13.16 6.71 6.53
C LEU A 188 -13.41 5.86 5.28
N ASN A 189 -12.34 5.38 4.63
CA ASN A 189 -12.44 4.44 3.51
C ASN A 189 -13.20 3.18 3.91
N ASP A 190 -12.85 2.53 5.03
CA ASP A 190 -13.61 1.37 5.55
C ASP A 190 -15.11 1.67 5.76
N VAL A 191 -15.42 2.82 6.37
CA VAL A 191 -16.80 3.23 6.63
C VAL A 191 -17.56 3.43 5.31
N VAL A 192 -16.98 4.17 4.37
CA VAL A 192 -17.62 4.50 3.09
C VAL A 192 -17.78 3.25 2.21
N ASP A 193 -16.81 2.36 2.24
CA ASP A 193 -16.77 1.17 1.39
C ASP A 193 -17.76 0.10 1.83
N TYR A 194 -17.93 -0.11 3.14
CA TYR A 194 -18.65 -1.30 3.64
C TYR A 194 -19.85 -1.01 4.55
N PHE A 195 -19.96 0.19 5.12
CA PHE A 195 -20.94 0.44 6.19
C PHE A 195 -21.91 1.58 5.88
N TRP A 196 -21.42 2.62 5.22
CA TRP A 196 -22.18 3.85 4.97
C TRP A 196 -21.79 4.46 3.63
N PRO A 197 -22.41 4.03 2.53
CA PRO A 197 -22.17 4.63 1.22
C PRO A 197 -22.55 6.11 1.23
N VAL A 198 -21.60 6.98 0.87
CA VAL A 198 -21.78 8.44 0.79
C VAL A 198 -21.64 8.89 -0.65
N LEU A 199 -22.52 9.80 -1.08
CA LEU A 199 -22.70 10.20 -2.49
C LEU A 199 -23.42 9.08 -3.26
N GLU A 200 -24.09 9.37 -4.36
CA GLU A 200 -24.69 8.31 -5.20
C GLU A 200 -23.57 7.66 -6.05
N GLY A 201 -23.63 6.36 -6.32
CA GLY A 201 -22.69 5.65 -7.24
C GLY A 201 -21.87 4.54 -6.57
N PRO A 202 -20.79 4.05 -7.22
CA PRO A 202 -19.88 3.09 -6.60
C PRO A 202 -18.96 3.78 -5.58
N HIS A 203 -18.69 3.11 -4.47
CA HIS A 203 -17.90 3.66 -3.36
C HIS A 203 -16.59 2.92 -3.11
N HIS A 204 -16.57 1.62 -3.39
CA HIS A 204 -15.41 0.75 -3.20
C HIS A 204 -15.07 0.00 -4.49
N THR A 205 -13.90 -0.62 -4.53
CA THR A 205 -13.53 -1.60 -5.57
C THR A 205 -14.63 -2.63 -5.78
N VAL A 206 -15.14 -2.78 -6.99
CA VAL A 206 -16.22 -3.74 -7.28
C VAL A 206 -15.75 -5.16 -7.00
N LEU A 207 -16.45 -5.86 -6.11
CA LEU A 207 -16.20 -7.25 -5.78
C LEU A 207 -17.01 -8.13 -6.75
N ARG A 208 -16.32 -8.95 -7.54
CA ARG A 208 -17.00 -9.86 -8.49
C ARG A 208 -17.88 -10.87 -7.77
N ALA A 209 -17.49 -11.27 -6.56
CA ALA A 209 -18.24 -12.16 -5.69
C ALA A 209 -19.57 -11.57 -5.20
N GLU A 210 -19.81 -10.27 -5.37
CA GLU A 210 -21.10 -9.63 -5.03
C GLU A 210 -22.11 -9.65 -6.17
N TYR A 211 -21.73 -10.07 -7.38
CA TYR A 211 -22.68 -10.13 -8.49
C TYR A 211 -23.63 -11.32 -8.35
N VAL A 212 -24.90 -11.01 -8.09
CA VAL A 212 -26.02 -11.96 -8.05
C VAL A 212 -27.06 -11.51 -9.07
N ASP A 213 -27.46 -12.41 -9.98
CA ASP A 213 -28.47 -12.15 -11.02
C ASP A 213 -28.25 -10.88 -11.87
N GLY A 214 -26.98 -10.50 -12.08
CA GLY A 214 -26.59 -9.35 -12.90
C GLY A 214 -26.60 -8.00 -12.17
N ALA A 215 -26.83 -7.98 -10.85
CA ALA A 215 -26.71 -6.80 -10.00
C ALA A 215 -25.71 -7.04 -8.86
N ILE A 216 -25.17 -5.98 -8.29
CA ILE A 216 -24.35 -6.05 -7.07
C ILE A 216 -25.30 -6.20 -5.88
N ASP A 217 -25.12 -7.26 -5.10
CA ASP A 217 -25.83 -7.54 -3.86
C ASP A 217 -24.87 -7.52 -2.68
N HIS A 218 -24.99 -6.51 -1.82
CA HIS A 218 -24.16 -6.35 -0.61
C HIS A 218 -24.64 -7.22 0.56
N ALA A 219 -25.76 -7.94 0.43
CA ALA A 219 -26.24 -8.85 1.47
C ALA A 219 -25.54 -10.23 1.46
N VAL A 220 -24.61 -10.44 0.52
CA VAL A 220 -23.87 -11.70 0.41
C VAL A 220 -22.68 -11.75 1.35
N ALA A 221 -22.35 -12.95 1.82
CA ALA A 221 -21.24 -13.16 2.78
C ALA A 221 -19.87 -12.66 2.27
N ALA A 222 -19.67 -12.54 0.95
CA ALA A 222 -18.43 -12.00 0.40
C ALA A 222 -18.23 -10.52 0.78
N HIS A 223 -19.30 -9.73 0.87
CA HIS A 223 -19.24 -8.34 1.32
C HIS A 223 -18.75 -8.26 2.77
N ASP A 224 -19.39 -9.00 3.67
CA ASP A 224 -19.04 -9.05 5.09
C ASP A 224 -17.60 -9.54 5.32
N LEU A 225 -17.15 -10.52 4.55
CA LEU A 225 -15.78 -11.03 4.64
C LEU A 225 -14.74 -10.02 4.15
N ALA A 226 -15.03 -9.31 3.05
CA ALA A 226 -14.18 -8.24 2.55
C ALA A 226 -14.10 -7.07 3.54
N ALA A 227 -15.24 -6.68 4.12
CA ALA A 227 -15.34 -5.65 5.15
C ALA A 227 -14.54 -6.02 6.41
N ALA A 228 -14.73 -7.24 6.92
CA ALA A 228 -14.02 -7.74 8.09
C ALA A 228 -12.50 -7.76 7.85
N CYS A 229 -12.06 -8.22 6.68
CA CYS A 229 -10.66 -8.19 6.28
C CYS A 229 -10.11 -6.75 6.25
N ALA A 230 -10.85 -5.82 5.63
CA ALA A 230 -10.45 -4.42 5.51
C ALA A 230 -10.26 -3.76 6.89
N VAL A 231 -11.20 -3.95 7.81
CA VAL A 231 -11.14 -3.42 9.18
C VAL A 231 -9.99 -4.04 9.97
N VAL A 232 -9.81 -5.37 9.91
CA VAL A 232 -8.71 -6.07 10.59
C VAL A 232 -7.36 -5.56 10.10
N LEU A 233 -7.21 -5.32 8.80
CA LEU A 233 -5.98 -4.79 8.23
C LEU A 233 -5.73 -3.33 8.63
N THR A 234 -6.77 -2.49 8.73
CA THR A 234 -6.64 -1.13 9.29
C THR A 234 -6.16 -1.17 10.74
N VAL A 235 -6.79 -1.99 11.59
CA VAL A 235 -6.38 -2.16 12.99
C VAL A 235 -4.95 -2.71 13.08
N GLY A 236 -4.59 -3.66 12.22
CA GLY A 236 -3.24 -4.21 12.12
C GLY A 236 -2.20 -3.15 11.74
N ALA A 237 -2.51 -2.29 10.77
CA ALA A 237 -1.63 -1.18 10.37
C ALA A 237 -1.43 -0.17 11.51
N VAL A 238 -2.50 0.17 12.25
CA VAL A 238 -2.42 1.02 13.46
C VAL A 238 -1.50 0.39 14.50
N PHE A 239 -1.72 -0.89 14.81
CA PHE A 239 -0.91 -1.62 15.78
C PHE A 239 0.57 -1.64 15.37
N LEU A 240 0.87 -2.01 14.12
CA LEU A 240 2.25 -2.10 13.62
C LEU A 240 2.95 -0.73 13.61
N ALA A 241 2.27 0.34 13.19
CA ALA A 241 2.85 1.68 13.18
C ALA A 241 3.19 2.16 14.60
N LEU A 242 2.25 1.99 15.56
CA LEU A 242 2.48 2.38 16.95
C LEU A 242 3.51 1.48 17.64
N ALA A 243 3.51 0.19 17.37
CA ALA A 243 4.52 -0.74 17.88
C ALA A 243 5.92 -0.37 17.37
N THR A 244 6.04 -0.07 16.06
CA THR A 244 7.28 0.42 15.47
C THR A 244 7.75 1.68 16.20
N ARG A 245 6.87 2.69 16.36
CA ARG A 245 7.20 3.91 17.11
C ARG A 245 7.71 3.60 18.52
N VAL A 246 7.04 2.71 19.26
CA VAL A 246 7.45 2.36 20.63
C VAL A 246 8.85 1.77 20.65
N GLU A 247 9.17 0.85 19.73
CA GLU A 247 10.51 0.27 19.65
C GLU A 247 11.56 1.30 19.23
N LYS A 248 11.26 2.20 18.27
CA LYS A 248 12.16 3.32 17.92
C LYS A 248 12.47 4.21 19.13
N LEU A 249 11.46 4.53 19.94
CA LEU A 249 11.63 5.34 21.15
C LEU A 249 12.43 4.64 22.24
N ARG A 250 12.31 3.31 22.36
CA ARG A 250 13.14 2.51 23.28
C ARG A 250 14.59 2.48 22.83
N ALA A 251 14.86 2.18 21.56
CA ALA A 251 16.21 2.19 21.01
C ALA A 251 16.93 3.52 21.23
N ARG A 252 16.26 4.65 20.93
CA ARG A 252 16.81 6.00 21.18
C ARG A 252 17.11 6.28 22.65
N ARG A 253 16.32 5.72 23.57
CA ARG A 253 16.53 5.89 25.01
C ARG A 253 17.74 5.08 25.48
N ASP A 254 17.88 3.85 24.98
CA ASP A 254 18.98 2.96 25.35
C ASP A 254 20.31 3.53 24.85
N ASP A 255 20.36 4.04 23.60
CA ASP A 255 21.51 4.75 23.05
C ASP A 255 21.90 5.97 23.88
N ALA A 256 20.92 6.71 24.40
CA ALA A 256 21.16 7.88 25.24
C ALA A 256 21.61 7.55 26.68
N SER A 257 21.39 6.31 27.15
CA SER A 257 21.89 5.85 28.44
C SER A 257 23.30 5.26 28.38
N ASP A 258 23.74 4.83 27.20
CA ASP A 258 25.04 4.19 26.97
C ASP A 258 26.15 5.18 26.53
N GLY A 259 25.80 6.43 26.18
CA GLY A 259 26.72 7.50 25.77
C GLY A 259 27.00 8.54 26.84
#